data_AF-A0A2H3CU91-F1
#
_entry.id   AF-A0A2H3CU91-F1
#
_cell.length_a   1.000
_cell.length_b   1.000
_cell.length_c   1.000
_cell.angle_alpha   90.00
_cell.angle_beta   90.00
_cell.angle_gamma   90.00
#
_symmetry.space_group_name_H-M   'P 1'
#
loop_
_entity.id
_entity.type
_entity.pdbx_description
1 polymer ?
#
loop_
_entity_poly.entity_id
_entity_poly.type
_entity_poly.pdbx_seq_one_letter_code
_entity_poly.pdbx_strand_id
1 'polypeptide(L)' 'WFIHKLRTVLPDKCIAGQSMRAGGATGLAEDSTAPHIIQAMGHWLTDTFQIYIWKNPVLL' A
#
# COMPACT_ATOMS: atom_id res chain seq x y z
N TRP A 1 -13.20 0.18 -12.91
CA TRP A 1 -14.35 0.89 -12.32
C TRP A 1 -13.95 1.73 -11.11
N PHE A 2 -13.46 1.15 -10.00
CA PHE A 2 -13.12 1.90 -8.77
C PHE A 2 -12.09 3.03 -8.99
N ILE A 3 -10.93 2.76 -9.62
CA ILE A 3 -9.92 3.80 -9.89
C ILE A 3 -10.46 4.92 -10.79
N HIS A 4 -11.34 4.58 -11.74
CA HIS A 4 -11.95 5.56 -12.63
C HIS A 4 -12.90 6.49 -11.85
N LYS A 5 -13.74 5.94 -10.97
CA LYS A 5 -14.55 6.70 -10.00
C LYS A 5 -13.70 7.52 -9.02
N LEU A 6 -12.56 7.00 -8.58
CA LEU A 6 -11.69 7.72 -7.65
C LEU A 6 -11.08 8.97 -8.30
N ARG A 7 -10.66 8.85 -9.57
CA ARG A 7 -10.12 9.97 -10.34
C ARG A 7 -11.13 11.09 -10.60
N THR A 8 -12.42 10.79 -10.64
CA THR A 8 -13.44 11.86 -10.74
C THR A 8 -13.58 12.66 -9.45
N VAL A 9 -13.26 12.08 -8.30
CA VAL A 9 -13.33 12.76 -6.98
C VAL A 9 -12.00 13.44 -6.63
N LEU A 10 -10.89 12.89 -7.11
CA LEU A 10 -9.53 13.40 -6.88
C LEU A 10 -8.84 13.66 -8.23
N PRO A 11 -9.25 14.72 -8.96
CA PRO A 11 -8.80 14.97 -10.34
C PRO A 11 -7.31 15.30 -10.46
N ASP A 12 -6.71 15.94 -9.45
CA ASP A 12 -5.30 16.38 -9.45
C ASP A 12 -4.28 15.33 -9.00
N LYS A 13 -4.74 14.17 -8.52
CA LYS A 13 -3.83 13.12 -8.06
C LYS A 13 -3.72 12.04 -9.12
N CYS A 14 -2.53 11.83 -9.64
CA CYS A 14 -2.16 10.67 -10.46
C CYS A 14 -2.20 9.37 -9.63
N ILE A 15 -3.40 8.97 -9.20
CA ILE A 15 -3.62 7.75 -8.43
C ILE A 15 -3.78 6.59 -9.42
N ALA A 16 -2.91 5.61 -9.27
CA ALA A 16 -2.99 4.33 -9.95
C ALA A 16 -3.21 3.21 -8.92
N GLY A 17 -3.73 2.06 -9.36
CA GLY A 17 -3.97 0.91 -8.46
C GLY A 17 -2.71 0.46 -7.72
N GLN A 18 -1.54 0.57 -8.38
CA GLN A 18 -0.22 0.35 -7.76
C GLN A 18 0.06 1.28 -6.57
N SER A 19 -0.32 2.56 -6.66
CA SER A 19 -0.18 3.52 -5.56
C SER A 19 -1.07 3.15 -4.36
N MET A 20 -2.27 2.60 -4.62
CA MET A 20 -3.18 2.16 -3.55
C MET A 20 -2.68 0.89 -2.85
N ARG A 21 -2.11 -0.07 -3.59
CA ARG A 21 -1.50 -1.26 -2.99
C ARG A 21 -0.30 -0.90 -2.12
N ALA A 22 0.56 -0.01 -2.62
CA ALA A 22 1.68 0.53 -1.85
C ALA A 22 1.19 1.21 -0.57
N GLY A 23 0.27 2.18 -0.68
CA GLY A 23 -0.25 2.92 0.47
C GLY A 23 -1.00 2.04 1.47
N GLY A 24 -1.76 1.04 0.99
CA GLY A 24 -2.45 0.08 1.85
C GLY A 24 -1.49 -0.76 2.68
N ALA A 25 -0.38 -1.21 2.09
CA ALA A 25 0.62 -1.96 2.84
C ALA A 25 1.42 -1.10 3.82
N THR A 26 1.71 0.15 3.47
CA THR A 26 2.31 1.11 4.41
C THR A 26 1.37 1.33 5.60
N GLY A 27 0.09 1.61 5.38
CA GLY A 27 -0.88 1.82 6.47
C GLY A 27 -1.06 0.60 7.36
N LEU A 28 -1.12 -0.61 6.79
CA LEU A 28 -1.16 -1.84 7.59
C LEU A 28 0.11 -2.02 8.42
N ALA A 29 1.28 -1.67 7.89
CA ALA A 29 2.53 -1.73 8.63
C ALA A 29 2.60 -0.67 9.74
N GLU A 30 2.06 0.53 9.52
CA GLU A 30 1.90 1.57 10.55
C GLU A 30 1.00 1.09 11.69
N ASP A 31 -0.04 0.32 11.38
CA ASP A 31 -0.91 -0.35 12.36
C ASP A 31 -0.25 -1.59 13.02
N SER A 32 1.06 -1.80 12.83
CA SER A 32 1.82 -2.95 13.35
C SER A 32 1.29 -4.31 12.89
N THR A 33 0.61 -4.36 11.73
CA THR A 33 0.10 -5.60 11.16
C THR A 33 1.28 -6.50 10.77
N ALA A 34 1.18 -7.78 11.12
CA ALA A 34 2.25 -8.72 10.81
C ALA A 34 2.49 -8.85 9.30
N PRO A 35 3.75 -8.94 8.82
CA PRO A 35 4.08 -8.96 7.39
C PRO A 35 3.35 -10.03 6.58
N HIS A 36 3.14 -11.22 7.14
CA HIS A 36 2.43 -12.31 6.45
C HIS A 36 0.94 -11.98 6.18
N ILE A 37 0.31 -11.19 7.04
CA ILE A 37 -1.07 -10.72 6.84
C ILE A 37 -1.08 -9.66 5.73
N ILE A 38 -0.13 -8.72 5.78
CA ILE A 38 0.02 -7.69 4.74
C ILE A 38 0.27 -8.35 3.37
N GLN A 39 1.10 -9.39 3.32
CA GLN A 39 1.39 -10.17 2.12
C GLN A 39 0.15 -10.86 1.56
N ALA A 40 -0.62 -11.54 2.43
CA ALA A 40 -1.86 -12.20 2.05
C ALA A 40 -2.90 -11.19 1.53
N MET A 41 -3.09 -10.07 2.24
CA MET A 41 -4.01 -8.99 1.86
C MET A 41 -3.60 -8.29 0.56
N GLY A 42 -2.28 -8.12 0.36
CA GLY A 42 -1.69 -7.55 -0.83
C GLY A 42 -1.61 -8.52 -2.01
N HIS A 43 -1.96 -9.80 -1.83
CA HIS A 43 -1.81 -10.88 -2.82
C HIS A 43 -0.39 -10.91 -3.41
N TRP A 44 0.61 -10.75 -2.56
CA TRP A 44 2.00 -10.74 -2.98
C TRP A 44 2.60 -12.14 -2.90
N LEU A 45 3.11 -12.61 -4.04
CA LEU A 45 3.75 -13.92 -4.16
C LEU A 45 5.09 -14.01 -3.42
N THR A 46 5.73 -12.86 -3.19
CA THR A 46 7.06 -12.76 -2.59
C THR A 46 7.11 -11.56 -1.64
N ASP A 47 8.20 -11.47 -0.87
CA ASP A 47 8.49 -10.36 0.04
C ASP A 47 8.83 -9.02 -0.67
N THR A 48 8.57 -8.92 -1.97
CA THR A 48 8.78 -7.71 -2.78
C THR A 48 8.02 -6.51 -2.24
N PHE A 49 6.99 -6.71 -1.43
CA PHE A 49 6.22 -5.64 -0.81
C PHE A 49 6.93 -4.88 0.29
N GLN A 50 7.99 -5.45 0.87
CA GLN A 50 8.74 -4.82 1.94
C GLN A 50 9.32 -3.47 1.48
N ILE A 51 9.55 -3.26 0.18
CA ILE A 51 9.99 -1.97 -0.40
C ILE A 51 9.03 -0.81 -0.08
N TYR A 52 7.75 -1.11 0.17
CA TYR A 52 6.72 -0.11 0.49
C TYR A 52 6.62 0.17 1.99
N ILE A 53 7.14 -0.72 2.83
CA ILE A 53 7.15 -0.62 4.29
C ILE A 53 8.43 0.08 4.77
N TRP A 54 9.55 -0.13 4.06
CA TRP A 54 10.89 0.29 4.46
C TRP A 54 11.25 1.77 4.21
N LYS A 55 10.28 2.69 4.12
CA LYS A 55 10.60 4.13 4.00
C LYS A 55 10.74 4.88 5.32
N ASN A 56 10.25 4.34 6.42
CA ASN A 56 10.49 4.87 7.76
C ASN A 56 11.32 3.84 8.53
N PRO A 57 12.67 3.91 8.48
CA PRO A 57 13.46 3.14 9.41
C PRO A 57 13.10 3.68 10.80
N VAL A 58 12.43 2.84 11.58
CA VAL A 58 12.22 2.92 13.03
C VAL A 58 12.92 4.14 13.65
N LEU A 59 12.14 5.20 13.94
CA LEU A 59 12.53 6.14 14.99
C LEU A 59 12.36 5.39 16.30
N LEU A 60 13.42 4.70 16.72
CA LEU A 60 13.62 4.29 18.11
C LEU A 60 13.88 5.54 18.94
#